data_AF-A0A5C6LL58-F1
#
_entry.id   AF-A0A5C6LL58-F1
#
_cell.length_a   1.000
_cell.length_b   1.000
_cell.length_c   1.000
_cell.angle_alpha   90.00
_cell.angle_beta   90.00
_cell.angle_gamma   90.00
#
_symmetry.space_group_name_H-M   'P 1'
#
loop_
_entity.id
_entity.type
_entity.pdbx_description
1 polymer ?
#
loop_
_entity_poly.entity_id
_entity_poly.type
_entity_poly.pdbx_seq_one_letter_code
_entity_poly.pdbx_strand_id
1 'polypeptide(L)'
;MLKNQKWVPYATAAAIFFTFFGESLWDKYGPYANRYGAKYNDERHRLGILPLPEDWTTPNRSERKNWFPPDAQKKDSVFRSMKYVNVEDGEIINEVDNILRKGKGGNDAISIFYFYDSTNHWKYEFSSPGLSHQINLTAAQADSILHAWNFNSYSIKK
;
A
#
# COMPACT_ATOMS: atom_id res chain seq x y z
N MET A 1 11.90 46.96 25.55
CA MET A 1 11.54 46.42 24.22
C MET A 1 10.53 45.29 24.42
N LEU A 2 9.23 45.56 24.30
CA LEU A 2 8.15 44.55 24.32
C LEU A 2 7.39 44.65 22.98
N LYS A 3 8.03 44.22 21.90
CA LYS A 3 7.39 44.03 20.60
C LYS A 3 7.19 42.53 20.45
N ASN A 4 5.98 42.03 20.71
CA ASN A 4 5.44 40.76 20.17
C ASN A 4 4.04 40.38 20.70
N GLN A 5 3.39 41.20 21.53
CA GLN A 5 2.11 40.83 22.16
C GLN A 5 0.88 40.87 21.22
N LYS A 6 0.99 41.52 20.06
CA LYS A 6 -0.14 41.65 19.11
C LYS A 6 -0.48 40.36 18.35
N TRP A 7 0.43 39.38 18.31
CA TRP A 7 0.21 38.10 17.58
C TRP A 7 -0.43 37.02 18.45
N VAL A 8 -0.33 37.16 19.78
CA VAL A 8 -0.89 36.20 20.74
C VAL A 8 -2.40 35.97 20.56
N PRO A 9 -3.26 37.00 20.38
CA PRO A 9 -4.69 36.76 20.20
C PRO A 9 -5.00 35.99 18.92
N TYR A 10 -4.27 36.26 17.84
CA TYR A 10 -4.45 35.56 16.56
C TYR A 10 -3.97 34.12 16.62
N ALA A 11 -2.84 33.87 17.29
CA ALA A 11 -2.34 32.52 17.52
C ALA A 11 -3.31 31.71 18.40
N THR A 12 -3.87 32.30 19.46
CA THR A 12 -4.86 31.65 20.31
C THR A 12 -6.17 31.37 19.57
N ALA A 13 -6.66 32.32 18.77
CA ALA A 13 -7.86 32.12 17.96
C ALA A 13 -7.66 31.02 16.90
N ALA A 14 -6.50 30.99 16.24
CA ALA A 14 -6.14 29.92 15.31
C ALA A 14 -6.03 28.57 16.02
N ALA A 15 -5.39 28.50 17.19
CA ALA A 15 -5.29 27.26 17.97
C ALA A 15 -6.66 26.73 18.38
N ILE A 16 -7.57 27.59 18.85
CA ILE A 16 -8.96 27.23 19.18
C ILE A 16 -9.67 26.72 17.92
N PHE A 17 -9.55 27.44 16.80
CA PHE A 17 -10.17 27.04 15.54
C PHE A 17 -9.69 25.66 15.07
N PHE A 18 -8.38 25.40 15.07
CA PHE A 18 -7.85 24.07 14.72
C PHE A 18 -8.21 23.00 15.76
N THR A 19 -8.42 23.35 17.04
CA THR A 19 -8.85 22.38 18.05
C THR A 19 -10.28 21.89 17.80
N PHE A 20 -11.19 22.80 17.43
CA PHE A 20 -12.62 22.45 17.25
C PHE A 20 -12.99 22.05 15.83
N PHE A 21 -12.31 22.60 14.82
CA PHE A 21 -12.63 22.38 13.41
C PHE A 21 -11.53 21.65 12.64
N GLY A 22 -10.38 21.38 13.27
CA GLY A 22 -9.24 20.73 12.61
C GLY A 22 -9.57 19.33 12.12
N GLU A 23 -10.24 18.51 12.94
CA GLU A 23 -10.67 17.16 12.52
C GLU A 23 -11.65 17.23 11.34
N SER A 24 -12.66 18.11 11.40
CA SER A 24 -13.62 18.26 10.29
C SER A 24 -12.99 18.81 9.00
N LEU A 25 -12.02 19.72 9.12
CA LEU A 25 -11.26 20.22 7.97
C LEU A 25 -10.32 19.14 7.42
N TRP A 26 -9.71 18.34 8.29
CA TRP A 26 -8.85 17.22 7.90
C TRP A 26 -9.63 16.10 7.23
N ASP A 27 -10.83 15.77 7.72
CA ASP A 27 -11.72 14.80 7.10
C ASP A 27 -12.27 15.29 5.74
N LYS A 28 -12.36 16.62 5.56
CA LYS A 28 -12.87 17.23 4.33
C LYS A 28 -11.79 17.51 3.27
N TYR A 29 -10.58 17.88 3.70
CA TYR A 29 -9.50 18.35 2.82
C TYR A 29 -8.20 17.56 2.94
N GLY A 30 -8.07 16.71 3.94
CA GLY A 30 -6.95 15.79 4.07
C GLY A 30 -7.03 14.67 3.03
N PRO A 31 -5.89 14.04 2.69
CA PRO A 31 -5.90 12.84 1.87
C PRO A 31 -6.66 11.71 2.57
N TYR A 32 -7.53 11.02 1.84
CA TYR A 32 -8.23 9.84 2.33
C TYR A 32 -7.25 8.64 2.40
N ALA A 33 -7.65 7.52 3.01
CA ALA A 33 -6.76 6.42 3.44
C ALA A 33 -5.84 6.79 4.63
N ASN A 34 -6.42 7.50 5.61
CA ASN A 34 -5.72 7.99 6.80
C ASN A 34 -5.20 6.91 7.74
N ARG A 35 -5.68 5.67 7.62
CA ARG A 35 -5.17 4.46 8.27
C ARG A 35 -4.55 3.59 7.17
N TYR A 36 -3.29 3.20 7.35
CA TYR A 36 -2.54 2.33 6.42
C TYR A 36 -2.11 2.91 5.06
N GLY A 37 -2.26 4.22 4.82
CA GLY A 37 -1.62 4.92 3.69
C GLY A 37 -0.08 4.92 3.74
N ALA A 38 0.59 5.62 2.81
CA ALA A 38 2.05 5.60 2.67
C ALA A 38 2.81 5.99 3.96
N LYS A 39 2.23 6.89 4.78
CA LYS A 39 2.76 7.28 6.09
C LYS A 39 2.89 6.13 7.11
N TYR A 40 2.29 4.98 6.83
CA TYR A 40 2.37 3.76 7.67
C TYR A 40 3.20 2.65 7.01
N ASN A 41 4.10 2.97 6.09
CA ASN A 41 4.98 1.97 5.46
C ASN A 41 5.79 1.15 6.48
N ASP A 42 6.16 1.72 7.63
CA ASP A 42 6.83 0.98 8.70
C ASP A 42 5.92 -0.10 9.30
N GLU A 43 4.65 0.23 9.53
CA GLU A 43 3.66 -0.72 10.04
C GLU A 43 3.31 -1.78 8.97
N ARG A 44 3.21 -1.38 7.70
CA ARG A 44 3.07 -2.31 6.57
C ARG A 44 4.22 -3.30 6.52
N HIS A 45 5.46 -2.84 6.69
CA HIS A 45 6.63 -3.70 6.77
C HIS A 45 6.53 -4.65 7.96
N ARG A 46 6.07 -4.17 9.12
CA ARG A 46 5.78 -5.02 10.30
C ARG A 46 4.70 -6.07 10.01
N LEU A 47 3.74 -5.81 9.14
CA LEU A 47 2.72 -6.78 8.74
C LEU A 47 3.17 -7.70 7.61
N GLY A 48 4.29 -7.42 6.95
CA GLY A 48 4.72 -8.13 5.75
C GLY A 48 3.91 -7.71 4.51
N ILE A 49 3.44 -6.47 4.46
CA ILE A 49 2.80 -5.84 3.29
C ILE A 49 3.85 -5.00 2.58
N LEU A 50 3.93 -5.10 1.24
CA LEU A 50 4.86 -4.27 0.47
C LEU A 50 4.48 -2.78 0.59
N PRO A 51 5.48 -1.90 0.72
CA PRO A 51 5.24 -0.48 0.93
C PRO A 51 4.50 0.15 -0.26
N LEU A 52 3.76 1.20 0.05
CA LEU A 52 3.29 2.15 -0.96
C LEU A 52 4.43 3.10 -1.36
N PRO A 53 4.35 3.68 -2.55
CA PRO A 53 5.13 4.87 -2.89
C PRO A 53 4.95 5.97 -1.84
N GLU A 54 6.01 6.71 -1.54
CA GLU A 54 5.96 7.79 -0.54
C GLU A 54 4.98 8.90 -0.91
N ASP A 55 4.77 9.12 -2.21
CA ASP A 55 3.83 10.09 -2.79
C ASP A 55 2.41 9.53 -2.99
N TRP A 56 2.14 8.29 -2.57
CA TRP A 56 0.83 7.70 -2.74
C TRP A 56 -0.21 8.42 -1.87
N THR A 57 -1.27 8.89 -2.53
CA THR A 57 -2.42 9.56 -1.93
C THR A 57 -3.68 9.21 -2.71
N THR A 58 -4.85 9.37 -2.08
CA THR A 58 -6.14 9.34 -2.77
C THR A 58 -6.98 10.56 -2.39
N PRO A 59 -7.58 11.27 -3.36
CA PRO A 59 -8.48 12.39 -3.11
C PRO A 59 -9.94 11.96 -2.92
N ASN A 60 -10.25 10.67 -3.03
CA ASN A 60 -11.61 10.14 -3.02
C ASN A 60 -11.82 9.20 -1.82
N ARG A 61 -13.02 9.26 -1.22
CA ARG A 61 -13.39 8.32 -0.13
C ARG A 61 -13.54 6.88 -0.61
N SER A 62 -13.91 6.68 -1.87
CA SER A 62 -14.00 5.36 -2.47
C SER A 62 -13.30 5.38 -3.84
N GLU A 63 -12.20 4.66 -3.96
CA GLU A 63 -11.38 4.64 -5.17
C GLU A 63 -10.58 3.34 -5.30
N ARG A 64 -10.40 2.90 -6.54
CA ARG A 64 -9.48 1.84 -6.91
C ARG A 64 -8.30 2.44 -7.62
N LYS A 65 -7.10 2.29 -7.05
CA LYS A 65 -5.89 2.89 -7.61
C LYS A 65 -4.84 1.83 -7.88
N ASN A 66 -4.35 1.84 -9.11
CA ASN A 66 -3.17 1.09 -9.51
C ASN A 66 -1.94 1.99 -9.43
N TRP A 67 -0.88 1.44 -8.87
CA TRP A 67 0.46 1.97 -8.98
C TRP A 67 1.33 0.98 -9.75
N PHE A 68 2.11 1.50 -10.68
CA PHE A 68 3.08 0.74 -11.44
C PHE A 68 4.48 1.26 -11.09
N PRO A 69 5.45 0.39 -10.79
CA PRO A 69 6.80 0.85 -10.51
C PRO A 69 7.43 1.50 -11.74
N PRO A 70 8.38 2.43 -11.54
CA PRO A 70 9.17 3.01 -12.63
C PRO A 70 9.90 1.93 -13.43
N ASP A 71 10.10 2.15 -14.73
CA ASP A 71 10.72 1.16 -15.62
C ASP A 71 12.15 0.77 -15.20
N ALA A 72 12.85 1.66 -14.49
CA ALA A 72 14.14 1.35 -13.89
C ALA A 72 14.08 0.14 -12.94
N GLN A 73 12.99 -0.02 -12.18
CA GLN A 73 12.77 -1.14 -11.27
C GLN A 73 12.27 -2.40 -11.98
N LYS A 74 11.90 -2.31 -13.26
CA LYS A 74 11.46 -3.45 -14.09
C LYS A 74 12.60 -4.08 -14.89
N LYS A 75 13.84 -3.60 -14.74
CA LYS A 75 15.00 -4.12 -15.48
C LYS A 75 15.39 -5.51 -15.03
N ASP A 76 15.18 -5.82 -13.75
CA ASP A 76 15.49 -7.11 -13.17
C ASP A 76 14.69 -8.27 -13.79
N SER A 77 15.19 -9.49 -13.64
CA SER A 77 14.49 -10.71 -14.07
C SER A 77 13.25 -10.97 -13.23
N VAL A 78 13.20 -10.44 -12.00
CA VAL A 78 12.08 -10.54 -11.06
C VAL A 78 11.79 -9.16 -10.51
N PHE A 79 10.55 -8.70 -10.62
CA PHE A 79 10.17 -7.35 -10.24
C PHE A 79 8.70 -7.27 -9.84
N ARG A 80 8.35 -6.30 -8.99
CA ARG A 80 6.96 -5.94 -8.74
C ARG A 80 6.41 -5.30 -10.01
N SER A 81 5.31 -5.79 -10.56
CA SER A 81 4.72 -5.23 -11.79
C SER A 81 3.63 -4.21 -11.51
N MET A 82 2.91 -4.37 -10.41
CA MET A 82 1.80 -3.50 -10.02
C MET A 82 1.51 -3.64 -8.53
N LYS A 83 1.05 -2.54 -7.92
CA LYS A 83 0.27 -2.56 -6.70
C LYS A 83 -1.13 -2.03 -6.98
N TYR A 84 -2.16 -2.74 -6.54
CA TYR A 84 -3.54 -2.28 -6.54
C TYR A 84 -3.96 -2.00 -5.09
N VAL A 85 -4.68 -0.88 -4.89
CA VAL A 85 -5.23 -0.49 -3.59
C VAL A 85 -6.70 -0.16 -3.80
N ASN A 86 -7.58 -0.76 -3.00
CA ASN A 86 -8.99 -0.40 -2.94
C ASN A 86 -9.26 0.38 -1.65
N VAL A 87 -9.86 1.55 -1.81
CA VAL A 87 -10.30 2.42 -0.72
C VAL A 87 -11.81 2.45 -0.74
N GLU A 88 -12.45 2.25 0.39
CA GLU A 88 -13.89 2.40 0.59
C GLU A 88 -14.14 3.19 1.88
N ASP A 89 -15.07 4.15 1.82
CA ASP A 89 -15.44 5.05 2.92
C ASP A 89 -14.30 5.84 3.60
N GLY A 90 -13.14 5.94 2.93
CA GLY A 90 -11.94 6.63 3.38
C GLY A 90 -10.86 5.71 3.97
N GLU A 91 -11.08 4.40 3.96
CA GLU A 91 -10.16 3.39 4.49
C GLU A 91 -9.70 2.41 3.40
N ILE A 92 -8.47 1.92 3.49
CA ILE A 92 -7.98 0.86 2.59
C ILE A 92 -8.58 -0.46 3.05
N ILE A 93 -9.44 -1.07 2.23
CA ILE A 93 -10.08 -2.33 2.58
C ILE A 93 -9.29 -3.55 2.10
N ASN A 94 -8.61 -3.44 0.95
CA ASN A 94 -7.71 -4.47 0.47
C ASN A 94 -6.66 -3.94 -0.50
N GLU A 95 -5.60 -4.73 -0.65
CA GLU A 95 -4.49 -4.43 -1.54
C GLU A 95 -3.99 -5.69 -2.23
N VAL A 96 -3.44 -5.51 -3.44
CA VAL A 96 -2.84 -6.59 -4.21
C VAL A 96 -1.48 -6.17 -4.72
N ASP A 97 -0.50 -7.04 -4.54
CA ASP A 97 0.83 -6.93 -5.06
C ASP A 97 1.09 -8.00 -6.10
N ASN A 98 1.51 -7.60 -7.30
CA ASN A 98 1.89 -8.54 -8.35
C ASN A 98 3.41 -8.55 -8.52
N ILE A 99 4.02 -9.71 -8.31
CA ILE A 99 5.45 -9.96 -8.55
C ILE A 99 5.57 -10.82 -9.79
N LEU A 100 6.34 -10.37 -10.77
CA LEU A 100 6.58 -11.10 -12.02
C LEU A 100 8.01 -11.61 -12.08
N ARG A 101 8.18 -12.82 -12.62
CA ARG A 101 9.45 -13.34 -13.10
C ARG A 101 9.41 -13.47 -14.63
N LYS A 102 10.36 -12.84 -15.31
CA LYS A 102 10.52 -12.95 -16.77
C LYS A 102 10.95 -14.35 -17.16
N GLY A 103 10.21 -14.98 -18.08
CA GLY A 103 10.53 -16.27 -18.66
C GLY A 103 10.57 -16.23 -20.20
N LYS A 104 11.22 -17.22 -20.83
CA LYS A 104 11.34 -17.30 -22.30
C LYS A 104 10.01 -17.53 -23.03
N GLY A 105 8.97 -17.97 -22.33
CA GLY A 105 7.62 -18.26 -22.86
C GLY A 105 6.51 -17.39 -22.28
N GLY A 106 6.86 -16.26 -21.65
CA GLY A 106 5.97 -15.40 -20.88
C GLY A 106 6.41 -15.32 -19.42
N ASN A 107 5.66 -14.55 -18.62
CA ASN A 107 6.03 -14.25 -17.24
C ASN A 107 5.26 -15.14 -16.26
N ASP A 108 5.95 -15.68 -15.27
CA ASP A 108 5.29 -16.22 -14.08
C ASP A 108 4.91 -15.06 -13.16
N ALA A 109 3.80 -15.19 -12.44
CA ALA A 109 3.32 -14.19 -11.51
C ALA A 109 2.96 -14.79 -10.15
N ILE A 110 3.28 -14.06 -9.08
CA ILE A 110 2.66 -14.23 -7.77
C ILE A 110 1.85 -12.98 -7.47
N SER A 111 0.56 -13.17 -7.20
CA SER A 111 -0.35 -12.15 -6.68
C SER A 111 -0.50 -12.35 -5.17
N ILE A 112 -0.21 -11.31 -4.41
CA ILE A 112 -0.28 -11.30 -2.94
C ILE A 112 -1.39 -10.34 -2.55
N PHE A 113 -2.42 -10.86 -1.90
CA PHE A 113 -3.57 -10.09 -1.45
C PHE A 113 -3.51 -9.91 0.06
N TYR A 114 -3.82 -8.69 0.51
CA TYR A 114 -4.06 -8.37 1.90
C TYR A 114 -5.44 -7.74 2.08
N PHE A 115 -6.25 -8.25 3.01
CA PHE A 115 -7.59 -7.79 3.33
C PHE A 115 -7.62 -7.30 4.79
N TYR A 116 -7.88 -6.01 5.02
CA TYR A 116 -7.75 -5.40 6.35
C TYR A 116 -8.81 -5.90 7.34
N ASP A 117 -10.05 -6.12 6.89
CA ASP A 117 -11.18 -6.49 7.75
C ASP A 117 -11.59 -7.98 7.67
N SER A 118 -10.69 -8.85 7.21
CA SER A 118 -10.96 -10.28 7.04
C SER A 118 -10.34 -11.10 8.18
N THR A 119 -10.99 -12.18 8.62
CA THR A 119 -10.37 -13.17 9.52
C THR A 119 -9.21 -13.91 8.85
N ASN A 120 -9.24 -14.02 7.52
CA ASN A 120 -8.15 -14.50 6.68
C ASN A 120 -7.59 -13.31 5.91
N HIS A 121 -6.64 -12.60 6.51
CA HIS A 121 -6.07 -11.39 5.94
C HIS A 121 -5.28 -11.63 4.65
N TRP A 122 -4.72 -12.82 4.46
CA TRP A 122 -3.81 -13.11 3.36
C TRP A 122 -4.39 -14.09 2.35
N LYS A 123 -4.16 -13.82 1.06
CA LYS A 123 -4.35 -14.79 -0.02
C LYS A 123 -3.18 -14.67 -1.00
N TYR A 124 -2.75 -15.80 -1.54
CA TYR A 124 -1.66 -15.87 -2.50
C TYR A 124 -2.11 -16.67 -3.72
N GLU A 125 -1.83 -16.14 -4.90
CA GLU A 125 -2.15 -16.81 -6.16
C GLU A 125 -0.91 -16.86 -7.05
N PHE A 126 -0.72 -17.98 -7.73
CA PHE A 126 0.31 -18.17 -8.73
C PHE A 126 -0.30 -18.26 -10.12
N SER A 127 0.32 -17.64 -11.10
CA SER A 127 -0.01 -17.85 -12.51
C SER A 127 1.23 -18.01 -13.36
N SER A 128 1.09 -18.76 -14.45
CA SER A 128 2.14 -19.03 -15.42
C SER A 128 1.48 -19.22 -16.79
N PRO A 129 2.14 -18.87 -17.91
CA PRO A 129 1.54 -18.99 -19.24
C PRO A 129 1.05 -20.39 -19.60
N GLY A 130 1.64 -21.44 -18.99
CA GLY A 130 1.25 -22.83 -19.21
C GLY A 130 0.06 -23.31 -18.37
N LEU A 131 -0.49 -22.45 -17.50
CA LEU A 131 -1.62 -22.78 -16.63
C LEU A 131 -2.91 -22.14 -17.15
N SER A 132 -3.99 -22.92 -17.24
CA SER A 132 -5.30 -22.41 -17.66
C SER A 132 -5.96 -21.53 -16.60
N HIS A 133 -5.58 -21.68 -15.33
CA HIS A 133 -6.12 -20.95 -14.20
C HIS A 133 -5.01 -20.62 -13.19
N GLN A 134 -5.29 -19.64 -12.33
CA GLN A 134 -4.45 -19.31 -11.19
C GLN A 134 -4.50 -20.43 -10.15
N ILE A 135 -3.38 -20.69 -9.48
CA ILE A 135 -3.26 -21.68 -8.41
C ILE A 135 -3.22 -20.92 -7.08
N ASN A 136 -4.13 -21.24 -6.16
CA ASN A 136 -4.04 -20.73 -4.79
C ASN A 136 -2.83 -21.34 -4.08
N LEU A 137 -2.01 -20.50 -3.45
CA LEU A 137 -0.85 -20.90 -2.68
C LEU A 137 -1.10 -20.71 -1.18
N THR A 138 -0.46 -21.56 -0.38
CA THR A 138 -0.21 -21.27 1.03
C THR A 138 0.88 -20.21 1.19
N ALA A 139 0.93 -19.54 2.34
CA ALA A 139 1.99 -18.59 2.68
C ALA A 139 3.40 -19.20 2.50
N ALA A 140 3.60 -20.44 2.96
CA ALA A 140 4.89 -21.13 2.84
C ALA A 140 5.29 -21.42 1.38
N GLN A 141 4.32 -21.75 0.52
CA GLN A 141 4.60 -21.96 -0.91
C GLN A 141 4.94 -20.65 -1.61
N ALA A 142 4.20 -19.57 -1.33
CA ALA A 142 4.51 -18.25 -1.87
C ALA A 142 5.91 -17.80 -1.44
N ASP A 143 6.27 -17.99 -0.17
CA ASP A 143 7.58 -17.62 0.39
C ASP A 143 8.70 -18.40 -0.30
N SER A 144 8.53 -19.71 -0.43
CA SER A 144 9.50 -20.58 -1.11
C SER A 144 9.73 -20.18 -2.57
N ILE A 145 8.67 -19.79 -3.30
CA ILE A 145 8.82 -19.38 -4.70
C ILE A 145 9.50 -18.02 -4.80
N LEU A 146 9.09 -17.03 -3.98
CA LEU A 146 9.70 -15.70 -3.97
C LEU A 146 11.18 -15.77 -3.58
N HIS A 147 11.53 -16.63 -2.61
CA HIS A 147 12.92 -16.89 -2.24
C HIS A 147 13.71 -17.55 -3.39
N ALA A 148 13.14 -18.55 -4.06
CA ALA A 148 13.76 -19.16 -5.25
C ALA A 148 13.93 -18.17 -6.43
N TRP A 149 13.12 -17.11 -6.46
CA TRP A 149 13.21 -16.02 -7.42
C TRP A 149 14.20 -14.93 -6.99
N ASN A 150 14.83 -15.05 -5.83
CA ASN A 150 15.68 -14.03 -5.20
C ASN A 150 14.94 -12.68 -4.99
N PHE A 151 13.62 -12.71 -4.80
CA PHE A 151 12.84 -11.52 -4.48
C PHE A 151 12.93 -11.23 -2.98
N ASN A 152 14.05 -10.63 -2.57
CA ASN A 152 14.42 -10.47 -1.15
C ASN A 152 13.90 -9.18 -0.49
N SER A 153 13.16 -8.34 -1.22
CA SER A 153 12.52 -7.13 -0.69
C SER A 153 11.27 -7.44 0.15
N TYR A 154 11.01 -8.71 0.43
CA TYR A 154 9.79 -9.21 1.03
C TYR A 154 10.09 -10.41 1.93
N SER A 155 9.48 -10.43 3.12
CA SER A 155 9.39 -11.62 3.97
C SER A 155 7.92 -11.90 4.25
N ILE A 156 7.42 -13.07 3.87
CA ILE A 156 6.04 -13.45 4.21
C ILE A 156 5.97 -13.73 5.70
N LYS A 157 5.11 -13.01 6.41
CA LYS A 157 4.79 -13.34 7.79
C LYS A 157 3.84 -14.54 7.82
N LYS A 158 4.24 -15.57 8.55
CA LYS A 158 3.48 -16.80 8.79
C LYS A 158 2.43 -16.60 9.87
#